data_AF-Q5Z1M4-F1
#
_entry.id   AF-Q5Z1M4-F1
#
_cell.length_a   1.000
_cell.length_b   1.000
_cell.length_c   1.000
_cell.angle_alpha   90.00
_cell.angle_beta   90.00
_cell.angle_gamma   90.00
#
_symmetry.space_group_name_H-M   'P 1'
#
loop_
_entity.id
_entity.type
_entity.pdbx_description
1 polymer ?
#
loop_
_entity_poly.entity_id
_entity_poly.type
_entity_poly.pdbx_seq_one_letter_code
_entity_poly.pdbx_strand_id
1 'polypeptide(L)'
;MVQAQHDIAEAAKNEMADAVDAIQRTLAAIDTAVDAARAGWKGEANTAFAQAVAEWDAETHRLNGVLREIEQQVGTGTVQLREMDAQGYEEFGGLRLA
;
A
#
# COMPACT_ATOMS: atom_id res chain seq x y z
N MET A 1 -11.41 -12.38 -23.02
CA MET A 1 -11.48 -12.72 -21.58
C MET A 1 -10.15 -12.46 -20.88
N VAL A 2 -9.00 -12.99 -21.36
CA VAL A 2 -7.66 -12.73 -20.78
C VAL A 2 -7.31 -11.24 -20.67
N GLN A 3 -7.49 -10.49 -21.76
CA GLN A 3 -7.19 -9.05 -21.76
C GLN A 3 -8.02 -8.25 -20.74
N ALA A 4 -9.28 -8.64 -20.53
CA ALA A 4 -10.12 -8.03 -19.49
C ALA A 4 -9.65 -8.36 -18.07
N GLN A 5 -9.02 -9.51 -17.83
CA GLN A 5 -8.47 -9.86 -16.51
C GLN A 5 -7.20 -9.05 -16.21
N HIS A 6 -6.36 -8.79 -17.22
CA HIS A 6 -5.22 -7.87 -17.08
C HIS A 6 -5.65 -6.45 -16.75
N ASP A 7 -6.69 -5.94 -17.43
CA ASP A 7 -7.19 -4.59 -17.19
C ASP A 7 -7.75 -4.45 -15.76
N ILE A 8 -8.44 -5.49 -15.26
CA ILE A 8 -8.94 -5.53 -13.87
C ILE A 8 -7.79 -5.58 -12.86
N ALA A 9 -6.74 -6.37 -13.11
CA ALA A 9 -5.59 -6.48 -12.22
C ALA A 9 -4.80 -5.15 -12.12
N GLU A 10 -4.59 -4.46 -13.24
CA GLU A 10 -3.94 -3.14 -13.23
C GLU A 10 -4.83 -2.06 -12.61
N ALA A 11 -6.15 -2.11 -12.83
CA ALA A 11 -7.06 -1.20 -12.15
C ALA A 11 -7.00 -1.39 -10.63
N ALA A 12 -7.07 -2.64 -10.15
CA ALA A 12 -6.97 -2.95 -8.73
C ALA A 12 -5.62 -2.50 -8.13
N LYS A 13 -4.52 -2.70 -8.86
CA LYS A 13 -3.19 -2.21 -8.45
C LYS A 13 -3.16 -0.69 -8.29
N ASN A 14 -3.72 0.05 -9.25
CA ASN A 14 -3.75 1.52 -9.20
C ASN A 14 -4.66 2.02 -8.06
N GLU A 15 -5.85 1.43 -7.89
CA GLU A 15 -6.75 1.76 -6.78
C GLU A 15 -6.09 1.51 -5.42
N MET A 16 -5.30 0.44 -5.29
CA MET A 16 -4.57 0.16 -4.06
C MET A 16 -3.43 1.14 -3.84
N ALA A 17 -2.68 1.53 -4.88
CA ALA A 17 -1.68 2.58 -4.77
C ALA A 17 -2.29 3.92 -4.34
N ASP A 18 -3.43 4.31 -4.94
CA ASP A 18 -4.16 5.52 -4.56
C ASP A 18 -4.65 5.49 -3.11
N ALA A 19 -5.13 4.33 -2.65
CA ALA A 19 -5.54 4.13 -1.26
C ALA A 19 -4.36 4.25 -0.28
N VAL A 20 -3.21 3.66 -0.62
CA VAL A 20 -1.96 3.79 0.17
C VAL A 20 -1.55 5.25 0.27
N ASP A 21 -1.53 5.96 -0.85
CA ASP A 21 -1.20 7.39 -0.91
C ASP A 21 -2.15 8.23 -0.05
N ALA A 22 -3.46 7.95 -0.11
CA ALA A 22 -4.46 8.65 0.69
C ALA A 22 -4.26 8.44 2.20
N ILE A 23 -3.92 7.20 2.60
CA ILE A 23 -3.62 6.88 4.00
C ILE A 23 -2.35 7.61 4.44
N GLN A 24 -1.27 7.57 3.64
CA GLN A 24 -0.02 8.27 3.95
C GLN A 24 -0.22 9.78 4.13
N ARG A 25 -1.03 10.41 3.27
CA ARG A 25 -1.38 11.83 3.40
C ARG A 25 -2.15 12.11 4.69
N THR A 26 -3.06 11.22 5.06
CA THR A 26 -3.85 11.34 6.29
C THR A 26 -2.94 11.22 7.53
N LEU A 27 -2.01 10.26 7.53
CA LEU A 27 -1.03 10.09 8.60
C LEU A 27 -0.16 11.35 8.76
N ALA A 28 0.38 11.89 7.66
CA ALA A 28 1.18 13.12 7.69
C ALA A 28 0.40 14.35 8.19
N ALA A 29 -0.90 14.42 7.89
CA ALA A 29 -1.77 15.48 8.40
C ALA A 29 -1.97 15.37 9.91
N ILE A 30 -2.08 14.14 10.44
CA ILE A 30 -2.15 13.89 11.88
C ILE A 30 -0.82 14.26 12.55
N ASP A 31 0.33 13.87 11.97
CA ASP A 31 1.67 14.24 12.48
C ASP A 31 1.79 15.76 12.63
N THR A 32 1.37 16.50 11.60
CA THR A 32 1.38 17.97 11.62
C THR A 32 0.50 18.54 12.74
N ALA A 33 -0.68 17.95 12.96
CA ALA A 33 -1.58 18.38 14.03
C ALA A 33 -1.04 18.05 15.43
N VAL A 34 -0.40 16.89 15.57
CA VAL A 34 0.28 16.44 16.80
C VAL A 34 1.44 17.39 17.14
N ASP A 35 2.30 17.70 16.17
CA ASP A 35 3.41 18.64 16.38
C ASP A 35 2.93 20.04 16.76
N ALA A 36 1.85 20.53 16.13
CA ALA A 36 1.24 21.80 16.49
C ALA A 36 0.70 21.81 17.93
N ALA A 37 0.12 20.70 18.38
CA ALA A 37 -0.41 20.57 19.74
C ALA A 37 0.70 20.52 20.80
N ARG A 38 1.87 19.96 20.47
CA ARG A 38 3.00 19.73 21.39
C ARG A 38 3.45 20.98 22.15
N ALA A 39 3.42 22.14 21.51
CA ALA A 39 3.85 23.41 22.11
C ALA A 39 2.93 23.90 23.25
N GLY A 40 1.68 23.43 23.31
CA GLY A 40 0.70 23.85 24.31
C GLY A 40 0.76 23.10 25.64
N TRP A 41 1.42 21.94 25.69
CA TRP A 41 1.33 21.02 26.82
C TRP A 41 2.55 21.18 27.73
N LYS A 42 2.32 21.28 29.05
CA LYS A 42 3.37 21.45 30.07
C LYS A 42 3.20 20.46 31.22
N GLY A 43 4.31 20.16 31.91
CA GLY A 43 4.30 19.27 33.08
C GLY A 43 3.89 17.83 32.72
N GLU A 44 3.10 17.18 33.57
CA GLU A 44 2.64 15.79 33.38
C GLU A 44 1.87 15.59 32.06
N ALA A 45 1.12 16.60 31.62
CA ALA A 45 0.44 16.57 30.33
C ALA A 45 1.46 16.43 29.18
N ASN A 46 2.58 17.16 29.23
CA ASN A 46 3.63 17.05 28.21
C ASN A 46 4.22 15.63 28.15
N THR A 47 4.44 15.01 29.32
CA THR A 47 4.95 13.64 29.40
C THR A 47 3.97 12.63 28.81
N ALA A 48 2.68 12.71 29.18
CA ALA A 48 1.64 11.84 28.64
C ALA A 48 1.46 12.03 27.12
N PHE A 49 1.54 13.29 26.66
CA PHE A 49 1.51 13.61 25.24
C PHE A 49 2.71 13.01 24.50
N ALA A 50 3.92 13.13 25.05
CA ALA A 50 5.12 12.55 24.46
C ALA A 50 5.05 11.02 24.34
N GLN A 51 4.44 10.33 25.32
CA GLN A 51 4.15 8.90 25.22
C GLN A 51 3.16 8.59 24.10
N ALA A 52 2.05 9.31 24.04
CA ALA A 52 1.06 9.12 22.98
C ALA A 52 1.63 9.38 21.58
N VAL A 53 2.50 10.38 21.42
CA VAL A 53 3.24 10.65 20.17
C VAL A 53 4.13 9.46 19.82
N ALA A 54 4.88 8.91 20.77
CA ALA A 54 5.77 7.78 20.50
C ALA A 54 4.99 6.52 20.08
N GLU A 55 3.84 6.26 20.71
CA GLU A 55 2.93 5.17 20.33
C GLU A 55 2.34 5.39 18.93
N TRP A 56 1.96 6.64 18.63
CA TRP A 56 1.48 7.05 17.32
C TRP A 56 2.54 6.86 16.21
N ASP A 57 3.77 7.28 16.45
CA ASP A 57 4.89 7.13 15.51
C ASP A 57 5.14 5.64 15.22
N ALA A 58 5.10 4.79 16.26
CA ALA A 58 5.28 3.35 16.12
C ALA A 58 4.17 2.71 15.27
N GLU A 59 2.91 3.09 15.50
CA GLU A 59 1.78 2.58 14.73
C GLU A 59 1.80 3.08 13.29
N THR A 60 2.16 4.35 13.07
CA THR A 60 2.34 4.94 11.74
C THR A 60 3.41 4.20 10.94
N HIS A 61 4.54 3.85 11.57
CA HIS A 61 5.56 3.02 10.95
C HIS A 61 5.04 1.62 10.59
N ARG A 62 4.28 1.00 11.49
CA ARG A 62 3.68 -0.33 11.27
C ARG A 62 2.70 -0.30 10.09
N LEU A 63 1.79 0.67 10.06
CA LEU A 63 0.82 0.85 8.97
C LEU A 63 1.51 1.07 7.63
N ASN A 64 2.51 1.95 7.58
CA ASN A 64 3.30 2.17 6.36
C ASN A 64 4.02 0.91 5.87
N GLY A 65 4.46 0.03 6.77
CA GLY A 65 5.03 -1.27 6.43
C GLY A 65 4.00 -2.19 5.77
N VAL A 66 2.84 -2.37 6.42
CA VAL A 66 1.75 -3.22 5.91
C VAL A 66 1.24 -2.73 4.55
N LEU A 67 1.09 -1.41 4.38
CA LEU A 67 0.65 -0.82 3.12
C LEU A 67 1.63 -1.10 1.97
N ARG A 68 2.94 -1.02 2.22
CA ARG A 68 3.97 -1.38 1.23
C ARG A 68 3.96 -2.87 0.90
N GLU A 69 3.76 -3.73 1.89
CA GLU A 69 3.65 -5.18 1.66
C GLU A 69 2.46 -5.51 0.76
N ILE A 70 1.32 -4.87 0.99
CA ILE A 70 0.12 -5.03 0.17
C ILE A 70 0.39 -4.58 -1.27
N GLU A 71 0.98 -3.40 -1.47
CA GLU A 71 1.34 -2.89 -2.80
C GLU A 71 2.28 -3.85 -3.54
N GLN A 72 3.29 -4.39 -2.86
CA GLN A 72 4.22 -5.38 -3.43
C GLN A 72 3.54 -6.69 -3.82
N GLN A 73 2.64 -7.21 -2.97
CA GLN A 73 1.94 -8.46 -3.26
C GLN A 73 1.03 -8.32 -4.49
N VAL A 74 0.35 -7.18 -4.62
CA VAL A 74 -0.54 -6.89 -5.75
C VAL A 74 0.25 -6.69 -7.03
N GLY A 75 1.37 -5.96 -6.96
CA GLY A 75 2.30 -5.82 -8.08
C GLY A 75 2.85 -7.17 -8.54
N THR A 76 3.27 -8.01 -7.60
CA THR A 76 3.79 -9.37 -7.88
C THR A 76 2.72 -10.25 -8.51
N GLY A 77 1.50 -10.26 -7.97
CA GLY A 77 0.38 -11.03 -8.52
C GLY A 77 0.01 -10.60 -9.93
N THR A 78 0.04 -9.29 -10.21
CA THR A 78 -0.23 -8.74 -11.56
C THR A 78 0.83 -9.17 -12.57
N VAL A 79 2.11 -9.22 -12.17
CA VAL A 79 3.21 -9.71 -13.02
C VAL A 79 3.07 -11.21 -13.26
N GLN A 80 2.83 -12.01 -12.22
CA GLN A 80 2.65 -13.46 -12.35
C GLN A 80 1.46 -13.82 -13.26
N LEU A 81 0.35 -13.08 -13.17
CA LEU A 81 -0.81 -13.27 -14.05
C LEU A 81 -0.42 -13.10 -15.52
N ARG A 82 0.35 -12.04 -15.84
CA ARG A 82 0.85 -11.79 -17.20
C ARG A 82 1.79 -12.89 -17.70
N GLU A 83 2.68 -13.36 -16.84
CA GLU A 83 3.64 -14.41 -17.18
C GLU A 83 2.94 -15.75 -17.45
N MET A 84 1.98 -16.12 -16.59
CA MET A 84 1.18 -17.34 -16.79
C MET A 84 0.39 -17.28 -18.10
N ASP A 85 -0.24 -16.14 -18.40
CA ASP A 85 -1.00 -15.99 -19.64
C ASP A 85 -0.07 -16.03 -20.87
N ALA A 86 1.10 -15.40 -20.83
CA ALA A 86 2.09 -15.44 -21.91
C ALA A 86 2.56 -16.88 -22.20
N GLN A 87 2.85 -17.66 -21.16
CA GLN A 87 3.27 -19.06 -21.28
C GLN A 87 2.15 -19.94 -21.83
N GLY A 88 0.91 -19.73 -21.37
CA GLY A 88 -0.25 -20.46 -21.90
C GLY A 88 -0.47 -20.23 -23.39
N TYR A 89 -0.30 -18.99 -23.88
CA TYR A 89 -0.38 -18.72 -25.32
C TYR A 89 0.70 -19.43 -26.15
N GLU A 90 1.93 -19.52 -25.65
CA GLU A 90 3.03 -20.22 -26.33
C GLU A 90 2.78 -21.74 -26.40
N GLU A 91 2.34 -22.36 -25.30
CA GLU A 91 2.09 -23.80 -25.22
C GLU A 91 0.94 -24.24 -26.14
N PHE A 92 -0.20 -23.53 -26.13
CA PHE A 92 -1.32 -23.83 -27.01
C PHE A 92 -1.06 -23.44 -28.48
N GLY A 93 -0.26 -22.40 -28.73
CA GLY A 93 0.14 -21.99 -30.07
C GLY A 93 1.04 -23.02 -30.76
N GLY A 94 1.94 -23.66 -30.00
CA GLY A 94 2.83 -24.73 -30.48
C GLY A 94 2.10 -26.02 -30.85
N LEU A 95 1.02 -26.37 -30.12
CA LEU A 95 0.24 -27.59 -30.37
C LEU A 95 -0.69 -27.52 -31.60
N ARG A 96 -0.94 -26.33 -32.17
CA ARG A 96 -1.82 -26.16 -33.34
C ARG A 96 -1.08 -26.26 -34.69
N LEU A 97 0.24 -26.48 -34.68
CA LEU A 97 1.10 -26.52 -35.87
C LEU A 97 1.83 -27.87 -36.08
N ALA A 98 1.48 -28.90 -35.30
CA ALA A 98 1.91 -30.29 -35.51
C ALA A 98 0.72 -31.16 -35.93
#